data_AF-A0A2C9VLZ3-F1
#
_entry.id   AF-A0A2C9VLZ3-F1
#
_cell.length_a   1.000
_cell.length_b   1.000
_cell.length_c   1.000
_cell.angle_alpha   90.00
_cell.angle_beta   90.00
_cell.angle_gamma   90.00
#
_symmetry.space_group_name_H-M   'P 1'
#
loop_
_entity.id
_entity.type
_entity.pdbx_description
1 polymer ?
#
loop_
_entity_poly.entity_id
_entity_poly.type
_entity_poly.pdbx_seq_one_letter_code
_entity_poly.pdbx_strand_id
1 'polypeptide(L)'
;MAIATALIPFKLINGRRFQSKNHTPILAQRLHFKVSCCVLNPISRDSHYQKLVDEFDPRIPIEKALTPPSSWYTDPSFYEYELHRVFYGGWQAVGYTEQVKDPGDFFTGRLGNVEFLVCRDNDGKLHAFHNVCRHHGSLLASGSGKKSCFVCPYHAWTYGLDGGLLKATRITGMQNFKVNEFGLIPLNVATWGPFVLLNVGKESSTHQEVDGNMVESEWLGSCSDALKTNGVDSSLSYVCRRVYDIECNWKVFCDNYLDGGYHVPHAHKALASGLKLDSYSTIVCISCFLIILGYICFSFITSST
;
A
#
# COMPACT_ATOMS: atom_id res chain seq x y z
N MET A 1 4.11 -22.00 3.30
CA MET A 1 3.07 -20.95 3.30
C MET A 1 3.50 -19.88 2.30
N ALA A 2 2.73 -19.64 1.25
CA ALA A 2 3.12 -18.74 0.15
C ALA A 2 2.38 -17.42 0.29
N ILE A 3 3.09 -16.33 0.54
CA ILE A 3 2.52 -14.98 0.51
C ILE A 3 2.60 -14.51 -0.95
N ALA A 4 1.44 -14.42 -1.60
CA ALA A 4 1.33 -13.61 -2.82
C ALA A 4 1.18 -12.15 -2.41
N THR A 5 1.64 -11.20 -3.22
CA THR A 5 1.31 -9.78 -3.02
C THR A 5 1.00 -9.27 -4.39
N ALA A 6 -0.26 -8.95 -4.65
CA ALA A 6 -0.66 -8.31 -5.89
C ALA A 6 -0.06 -6.90 -5.91
N LEU A 7 0.94 -6.70 -6.78
CA LEU A 7 1.27 -5.37 -7.27
C LEU A 7 0.34 -5.15 -8.45
N ILE A 8 -0.49 -4.11 -8.41
CA ILE A 8 -1.33 -3.72 -9.55
C ILE A 8 -0.57 -2.65 -10.32
N PRO A 9 0.08 -2.96 -11.46
CA PRO A 9 0.57 -1.93 -12.34
C PRO A 9 -0.48 -1.44 -13.32
N PHE A 10 -0.80 -0.15 -13.25
CA PHE A 10 -1.60 0.49 -14.29
C PHE A 10 -0.72 0.99 -15.44
N LYS A 11 -1.16 0.74 -16.68
CA LYS A 11 -0.60 1.30 -17.91
C LYS A 11 -1.57 2.36 -18.42
N LEU A 12 -1.18 3.64 -18.36
CA LEU A 12 -1.91 4.72 -19.01
C LEU A 12 -1.86 4.54 -20.53
N ILE A 13 -2.99 4.19 -21.15
CA ILE A 13 -3.17 4.34 -22.59
C ILE A 13 -3.60 5.78 -22.83
N ASN A 14 -2.68 6.66 -23.24
CA ASN A 14 -3.05 7.93 -23.83
C ASN A 14 -2.03 8.35 -24.91
N GLY A 15 -2.29 7.89 -26.14
CA GLY A 15 -1.69 8.44 -27.34
C GLY A 15 -2.57 9.56 -27.89
N ARG A 16 -2.32 10.81 -27.53
CA ARG A 16 -2.67 11.98 -28.35
C ARG A 16 -1.59 13.05 -28.22
N ARG A 17 -0.83 13.24 -29.30
CA ARG A 17 0.10 14.36 -29.51
C ARG A 17 -0.70 15.67 -29.52
N PHE A 18 -0.40 16.59 -28.62
CA PHE A 18 -0.76 18.00 -28.78
C PHE A 18 0.44 18.78 -29.32
N GLN A 19 0.27 19.39 -30.48
CA GLN A 19 1.23 20.30 -31.09
C GLN A 19 1.20 21.65 -30.36
N SER A 20 2.37 22.25 -30.15
CA SER A 20 2.51 23.58 -29.57
C SER A 20 2.21 24.67 -30.62
N LYS A 21 1.54 25.74 -30.19
CA LYS A 21 1.58 27.04 -30.87
C LYS A 21 1.70 28.18 -29.86
N ASN A 22 2.80 28.91 -30.04
CA ASN A 22 3.07 30.33 -29.85
C ASN A 22 3.00 31.00 -28.46
N HIS A 23 4.09 31.73 -28.21
CA HIS A 23 4.42 32.55 -27.05
C HIS A 23 3.72 33.93 -27.04
N THR A 24 3.41 34.40 -25.84
CA THR A 24 3.46 35.83 -25.44
C THR A 24 3.80 35.91 -23.95
N PRO A 25 4.64 36.88 -23.50
CA PRO A 25 5.14 36.92 -22.12
C PRO A 25 4.14 37.62 -21.20
N ILE A 26 3.81 36.99 -20.06
CA ILE A 26 3.02 37.61 -18.99
C ILE A 26 3.92 37.87 -17.78
N LEU A 27 3.80 39.10 -17.27
CA LEU A 27 4.44 39.69 -16.11
C LEU A 27 4.45 38.75 -14.89
N ALA A 28 5.61 38.57 -14.26
CA ALA A 28 5.78 37.73 -13.07
C ALA A 28 5.11 38.35 -11.83
N GLN A 29 3.86 37.98 -11.56
CA GLN A 29 3.30 38.08 -10.21
C GLN A 29 3.86 36.94 -9.36
N ARG A 30 4.38 37.29 -8.17
CA ARG A 30 4.84 36.34 -7.14
C ARG A 30 3.66 35.47 -6.69
N LEU A 31 3.44 34.37 -7.38
CA LEU A 31 2.62 33.27 -6.89
C LEU A 31 3.47 32.51 -5.86
N HIS A 32 3.15 32.70 -4.58
CA HIS A 32 3.54 31.76 -3.54
C HIS A 32 2.85 30.42 -3.85
N PHE A 33 3.50 29.57 -4.64
CA PHE A 33 3.08 28.17 -4.78
C PHE A 33 3.41 27.46 -3.47
N LYS A 34 2.43 27.41 -2.56
CA LYS A 34 2.37 26.31 -1.59
C LYS A 34 2.23 25.04 -2.41
N VAL A 35 3.30 24.26 -2.53
CA VAL A 35 3.20 22.85 -2.92
C VAL A 35 2.46 22.17 -1.79
N SER A 36 1.14 22.11 -1.92
CA SER A 36 0.31 21.22 -1.12
C SER A 36 0.67 19.81 -1.59
N CYS A 37 1.60 19.16 -0.88
CA CYS A 37 1.81 17.72 -0.99
C CYS A 37 0.45 17.07 -0.80
N CYS A 38 -0.13 16.49 -1.86
CA CYS A 38 -1.42 15.79 -1.91
C CYS A 38 -2.15 15.77 -0.56
N VAL A 39 -2.58 16.95 -0.09
CA VAL A 39 -3.50 17.03 1.03
C VAL A 39 -4.71 16.37 0.43
N LEU A 40 -5.15 15.28 1.04
CA LEU A 40 -6.43 14.64 0.78
C LEU A 40 -7.41 15.76 0.44
N ASN A 41 -7.67 16.01 -0.85
CA ASN A 41 -8.74 16.90 -1.20
C ASN A 41 -9.93 16.21 -0.55
N PRO A 42 -10.64 16.85 0.39
CA PRO A 42 -11.83 16.23 0.94
C PRO A 42 -12.64 15.94 -0.30
N ILE A 43 -12.83 14.64 -0.60
CA ILE A 43 -13.66 14.20 -1.71
C ILE A 43 -14.94 14.96 -1.46
N SER A 44 -15.20 15.98 -2.31
CA SER A 44 -16.47 16.68 -2.26
C SER A 44 -17.49 15.56 -2.29
N ARG A 45 -18.54 15.61 -1.46
CA ARG A 45 -19.60 14.59 -1.50
C ARG A 45 -20.25 14.68 -2.88
N ASP A 46 -19.58 14.11 -3.86
CA ASP A 46 -19.98 14.08 -5.24
C ASP A 46 -21.12 13.10 -5.25
N SER A 47 -22.28 13.56 -5.71
CA SER A 47 -23.52 12.80 -5.70
C SER A 47 -23.37 11.44 -6.39
N HIS A 48 -22.37 11.30 -7.28
CA HIS A 48 -22.06 10.05 -7.98
C HIS A 48 -21.53 8.95 -7.07
N TYR A 49 -20.48 9.20 -6.28
CA TYR A 49 -19.90 8.17 -5.40
C TYR A 49 -20.89 7.73 -4.33
N GLN A 50 -21.63 8.69 -3.76
CA GLN A 50 -22.64 8.36 -2.76
C GLN A 50 -23.71 7.44 -3.35
N LYS A 51 -24.17 7.73 -4.57
CA LYS A 51 -25.11 6.86 -5.28
C LYS A 51 -24.55 5.45 -5.48
N LEU A 52 -23.29 5.32 -5.90
CA LEU A 52 -22.64 4.01 -6.06
C LEU A 52 -22.56 3.25 -4.73
N VAL A 53 -22.15 3.91 -3.65
CA VAL A 53 -22.09 3.29 -2.31
C VAL A 53 -23.48 2.83 -1.85
N ASP A 54 -24.52 3.64 -2.09
CA ASP A 54 -25.89 3.37 -1.66
C ASP A 54 -26.56 2.21 -2.44
N GLU A 55 -25.97 1.73 -3.54
CA GLU A 55 -26.45 0.56 -4.28
C GLU A 55 -26.27 -0.77 -3.52
N PHE A 56 -25.50 -0.78 -2.43
CA PHE A 56 -25.28 -1.97 -1.60
C PHE A 56 -25.49 -1.65 -0.11
N ASP A 57 -26.32 -2.43 0.58
CA ASP A 57 -26.52 -2.29 2.02
C ASP A 57 -25.82 -3.43 2.78
N PRO A 58 -24.66 -3.18 3.42
CA PRO A 58 -23.92 -4.21 4.14
C PRO A 58 -24.62 -4.68 5.42
N ARG A 59 -25.75 -4.07 5.81
CA ARG A 59 -26.54 -4.46 6.99
C ARG A 59 -27.56 -5.55 6.67
N ILE A 60 -27.80 -5.84 5.39
CA ILE A 60 -28.67 -6.94 4.99
C ILE A 60 -28.00 -8.26 5.42
N PRO A 61 -28.69 -9.12 6.21
CA PRO A 61 -28.15 -10.42 6.61
C PRO A 61 -27.75 -11.26 5.41
N ILE A 62 -26.68 -12.04 5.55
CA ILE A 62 -26.06 -12.79 4.44
C ILE A 62 -27.04 -13.72 3.73
N GLU A 63 -28.03 -14.26 4.45
CA GLU A 63 -29.07 -15.15 3.92
C GLU A 63 -30.03 -14.45 2.94
N LYS A 64 -30.04 -13.11 2.96
CA LYS A 64 -30.86 -12.25 2.10
C LYS A 64 -30.02 -11.31 1.23
N ALA A 65 -28.70 -11.33 1.40
CA ALA A 65 -27.80 -10.45 0.69
C ALA A 65 -27.70 -10.85 -0.78
N LEU A 66 -27.44 -9.86 -1.62
CA LEU A 66 -27.07 -10.06 -3.01
C LEU A 66 -25.58 -9.74 -3.17
N THR A 67 -24.98 -10.17 -4.28
CA THR A 67 -23.62 -9.72 -4.62
C THR A 67 -23.59 -8.20 -4.82
N PRO A 68 -22.43 -7.55 -4.60
CA PRO A 68 -22.28 -6.14 -4.93
C PRO A 68 -22.68 -5.83 -6.39
N PRO A 69 -23.20 -4.62 -6.66
CA PRO A 69 -23.60 -4.23 -8.00
C PRO A 69 -22.40 -4.21 -8.96
N SER A 70 -22.63 -4.54 -10.23
CA SER A 70 -21.56 -4.60 -11.25
C SER A 70 -20.78 -3.29 -11.42
N SER A 71 -21.40 -2.15 -11.10
CA SER A 71 -20.82 -0.81 -11.10
C SER A 71 -19.58 -0.73 -10.20
N TRP A 72 -19.56 -1.40 -9.04
CA TRP A 72 -18.43 -1.41 -8.13
C TRP A 72 -17.17 -2.03 -8.73
N TYR A 73 -17.32 -2.91 -9.70
CA TYR A 73 -16.19 -3.60 -10.33
C TYR A 73 -15.71 -2.90 -11.61
N THR A 74 -16.57 -2.08 -12.22
CA THR A 74 -16.37 -1.57 -13.59
C THR A 74 -16.31 -0.05 -13.70
N ASP A 75 -16.90 0.70 -12.75
CA ASP A 75 -16.85 2.17 -12.74
C ASP A 75 -15.48 2.66 -12.24
N PRO A 76 -14.67 3.34 -13.09
CA PRO A 76 -13.34 3.83 -12.70
C PRO A 76 -13.37 4.83 -11.54
N SER A 77 -14.47 5.58 -11.39
CA SER A 77 -14.60 6.55 -10.32
C SER A 77 -14.69 5.82 -8.96
N PHE A 78 -15.38 4.69 -8.89
CA PHE A 78 -15.46 3.90 -7.65
C PHE A 78 -14.10 3.39 -7.21
N TYR A 79 -13.23 3.00 -8.16
CA TYR A 79 -11.87 2.57 -7.85
C TYR A 79 -11.04 3.67 -7.18
N GLU A 80 -11.10 4.92 -7.67
CA GLU A 80 -10.40 6.05 -7.03
C GLU A 80 -10.92 6.29 -5.61
N TYR A 81 -12.24 6.18 -5.41
CA TYR A 81 -12.84 6.27 -4.08
C TYR A 81 -12.35 5.15 -3.15
N GLU A 82 -12.25 3.92 -3.65
CA GLU A 82 -11.72 2.76 -2.92
C GLU A 82 -10.25 2.92 -2.55
N LEU A 83 -9.40 3.46 -3.45
CA LEU A 83 -8.01 3.79 -3.13
C LEU A 83 -7.93 4.65 -1.87
N HIS A 84 -8.71 5.72 -1.80
CA HIS A 84 -8.70 6.61 -0.64
C HIS A 84 -9.31 5.99 0.61
N ARG A 85 -10.42 5.26 0.49
CA ARG A 85 -11.17 4.76 1.65
C ARG A 85 -10.66 3.44 2.22
N VAL A 86 -10.11 2.60 1.37
CA VAL A 86 -9.71 1.23 1.71
C VAL A 86 -8.19 1.14 1.81
N PHE A 87 -7.48 1.50 0.74
CA PHE A 87 -6.05 1.26 0.65
C PHE A 87 -5.21 2.33 1.36
N TYR A 88 -5.60 3.60 1.25
CA TYR A 88 -4.86 4.71 1.84
C TYR A 88 -5.27 5.00 3.28
N GLY A 89 -6.52 4.67 3.65
CA GLY A 89 -7.03 4.89 5.00
C GLY A 89 -6.55 3.90 6.06
N GLY A 90 -5.96 2.77 5.67
CA GLY A 90 -5.56 1.68 6.58
C GLY A 90 -4.12 1.21 6.38
N TRP A 91 -3.66 0.35 7.29
CA TRP A 91 -2.37 -0.33 7.18
C TRP A 91 -2.39 -1.41 6.09
N GLN A 92 -1.37 -1.42 5.23
CA GLN A 92 -1.20 -2.37 4.14
C GLN A 92 0.08 -3.17 4.33
N ALA A 93 0.02 -4.49 4.20
CA ALA A 93 1.21 -5.33 4.15
C ALA A 93 1.91 -5.17 2.80
N VAL A 94 3.11 -4.58 2.82
CA VAL A 94 3.86 -4.19 1.61
C VAL A 94 5.15 -4.98 1.40
N GLY A 95 5.60 -5.70 2.42
CA GLY A 95 6.83 -6.47 2.39
C GLY A 95 6.99 -7.38 3.60
N TYR A 96 8.18 -7.93 3.75
CA TYR A 96 8.55 -8.80 4.87
C TYR A 96 9.83 -8.32 5.56
N THR A 97 9.93 -8.59 6.85
CA THR A 97 10.97 -8.02 7.72
C THR A 97 12.40 -8.37 7.29
N GLU A 98 12.61 -9.54 6.68
CA GLU A 98 13.94 -9.94 6.17
C GLU A 98 14.46 -9.04 5.03
N GLN A 99 13.60 -8.28 4.33
CA GLN A 99 14.04 -7.31 3.30
C GLN A 99 14.75 -6.09 3.87
N VAL A 100 14.58 -5.85 5.18
CA VAL A 100 15.09 -4.69 5.92
C VAL A 100 15.68 -5.16 7.24
N LYS A 101 16.43 -6.26 7.20
CA LYS A 101 17.01 -6.88 8.40
C LYS A 101 18.18 -6.06 8.92
N ASP A 102 19.11 -5.72 8.04
CA ASP A 102 20.36 -5.07 8.41
C ASP A 102 20.33 -3.57 8.05
N PRO A 103 21.12 -2.73 8.76
CA PRO A 103 21.32 -1.33 8.38
C PRO A 103 21.70 -1.15 6.91
N GLY A 104 21.06 -0.19 6.23
CA GLY A 104 21.23 0.09 4.81
C GLY A 104 20.38 -0.76 3.88
N ASP A 105 19.75 -1.82 4.38
CA ASP A 105 18.85 -2.64 3.56
C ASP A 105 17.59 -1.83 3.19
N PHE A 106 17.13 -2.00 1.97
CA PHE A 106 15.96 -1.30 1.43
C PHE A 106 15.17 -2.17 0.46
N PHE A 107 13.89 -1.83 0.30
CA PHE A 107 13.08 -2.25 -0.84
C PHE A 107 12.13 -1.14 -1.28
N THR A 108 11.60 -1.30 -2.48
CA THR A 108 10.67 -0.37 -3.11
C THR A 108 9.45 -1.11 -3.63
N GLY A 109 8.36 -0.38 -3.82
CA GLY A 109 7.15 -0.91 -4.41
C GLY A 109 6.12 0.18 -4.67
N ARG A 110 4.93 -0.24 -5.07
CA ARG A 110 3.82 0.66 -5.34
C ARG A 110 2.53 0.16 -4.71
N LEU A 111 1.80 1.08 -4.09
CA LEU A 111 0.43 0.89 -3.61
C LEU A 111 -0.47 1.89 -4.33
N GLY A 112 -1.37 1.40 -5.20
CA GLY A 112 -2.17 2.28 -6.07
C GLY A 112 -1.27 3.16 -6.94
N ASN A 113 -1.34 4.48 -6.74
CA ASN A 113 -0.48 5.47 -7.40
C ASN A 113 0.70 5.95 -6.54
N VAL A 114 0.92 5.37 -5.36
CA VAL A 114 1.98 5.76 -4.42
C VAL A 114 3.20 4.87 -4.59
N GLU A 115 4.29 5.44 -5.12
CA GLU A 115 5.62 4.82 -5.15
C GLU A 115 6.27 4.99 -3.77
N PHE A 116 6.62 3.88 -3.12
CA PHE A 116 7.19 3.88 -1.77
C PHE A 116 8.60 3.28 -1.75
N LEU A 117 9.37 3.70 -0.76
CA LEU A 117 10.68 3.18 -0.40
C LEU A 117 10.69 2.92 1.10
N VAL A 118 11.13 1.73 1.49
CA VAL A 118 11.32 1.34 2.89
C VAL A 118 12.79 0.99 3.09
N CYS A 119 13.40 1.45 4.18
CA CYS A 119 14.78 1.13 4.51
C CYS A 119 15.05 1.10 6.01
N ARG A 120 16.14 0.43 6.41
CA ARG A 120 16.68 0.52 7.77
C ARG A 120 17.89 1.46 7.79
N ASP A 121 17.90 2.45 8.68
CA ASP A 121 19.02 3.38 8.81
C ASP A 121 20.23 2.74 9.53
N ASN A 122 21.29 3.54 9.71
CA ASN A 122 22.51 3.11 10.39
C ASN A 122 22.34 2.90 11.90
N ASP A 123 21.32 3.52 12.51
CA ASP A 123 20.94 3.32 13.92
C ASP A 123 20.03 2.11 14.11
N GLY A 124 19.68 1.42 13.02
CA GLY A 124 18.79 0.27 13.02
C GLY A 124 17.30 0.63 13.05
N LYS A 125 16.91 1.88 12.80
CA LYS A 125 15.50 2.32 12.74
C LYS A 125 14.90 2.08 11.37
N LEU A 126 13.63 1.66 11.35
CA LEU A 126 12.88 1.46 10.11
C LEU A 126 12.25 2.79 9.66
N HIS A 127 12.37 3.08 8.37
CA HIS A 127 11.80 4.26 7.73
C HIS A 127 11.04 3.89 6.47
N ALA A 128 10.02 4.68 6.14
CA ALA A 128 9.39 4.66 4.83
C ALA A 128 9.20 6.07 4.28
N PHE A 129 9.31 6.21 2.97
CA PHE A 129 9.17 7.48 2.26
C PHE A 129 8.43 7.29 0.95
N HIS A 130 7.85 8.38 0.44
CA HIS A 130 7.57 8.46 -1.00
C HIS A 130 8.90 8.33 -1.77
N ASN A 131 8.98 7.37 -2.69
CA ASN A 131 10.16 7.10 -3.51
C ASN A 131 10.30 8.13 -4.65
N VAL A 132 10.27 9.42 -4.31
CA VAL A 132 10.16 10.52 -5.26
C VAL A 132 11.10 11.64 -4.82
N CYS A 133 12.04 11.99 -5.70
CA CYS A 133 12.96 13.10 -5.47
C CYS A 133 12.19 14.43 -5.34
N ARG A 134 12.49 15.20 -4.29
CA ARG A 134 11.90 16.52 -4.02
C ARG A 134 12.30 17.63 -5.00
N HIS A 135 13.18 17.33 -5.95
CA HIS A 135 13.58 18.26 -7.01
C HIS A 135 12.60 18.23 -8.19
N HIS A 136 12.67 17.20 -9.04
CA HIS A 136 11.84 17.04 -10.24
C HIS A 136 11.20 15.64 -10.35
N GLY A 137 10.87 15.02 -9.22
CA GLY A 137 9.95 13.87 -9.19
C GLY A 137 10.51 12.53 -9.69
N SER A 138 11.81 12.43 -9.98
CA SER A 138 12.43 11.15 -10.36
C SER A 138 12.35 10.14 -9.20
N LEU A 139 12.14 8.86 -9.52
CA LEU A 139 12.35 7.76 -8.58
C LEU A 139 13.80 7.76 -8.06
N LEU A 140 13.98 7.38 -6.80
CA LEU A 140 15.29 7.37 -6.13
C LEU A 140 15.94 5.98 -6.14
N ALA A 141 15.14 4.93 -6.00
CA ALA A 141 15.59 3.55 -6.08
C ALA A 141 14.55 2.65 -6.76
N SER A 142 14.97 1.43 -7.11
CA SER A 142 14.12 0.39 -7.70
C SER A 142 14.57 -0.97 -7.19
N GLY A 143 13.62 -1.88 -6.99
CA GLY A 143 13.87 -3.21 -6.44
C GLY A 143 14.21 -3.18 -4.95
N SER A 144 15.12 -4.05 -4.54
CA SER A 144 15.63 -4.18 -3.17
C SER A 144 17.14 -4.36 -3.16
N GLY A 145 17.78 -4.08 -2.03
CA GLY A 145 19.22 -4.25 -1.86
C GLY A 145 19.75 -3.48 -0.66
N LYS A 146 21.02 -3.07 -0.73
CA LYS A 146 21.70 -2.32 0.34
C LYS A 146 22.25 -1.00 -0.19
N LYS A 147 22.05 0.10 0.53
CA LYS A 147 22.55 1.44 0.21
C LYS A 147 22.95 2.19 1.47
N SER A 148 23.95 3.07 1.35
CA SER A 148 24.33 4.03 2.40
C SER A 148 23.63 5.38 2.25
N CYS A 149 23.10 5.68 1.06
CA CYS A 149 22.31 6.87 0.74
C CYS A 149 21.53 6.65 -0.56
N PHE A 150 20.53 7.51 -0.80
CA PHE A 150 19.75 7.53 -2.05
C PHE A 150 20.17 8.70 -2.92
N VAL A 151 20.76 8.41 -4.08
CA VAL A 151 21.19 9.43 -5.04
C VAL A 151 20.21 9.46 -6.20
N CYS A 152 19.54 10.60 -6.37
CA CYS A 152 18.62 10.80 -7.48
C CYS A 152 19.36 10.68 -8.82
N PRO A 153 18.92 9.81 -9.74
CA PRO A 153 19.60 9.58 -11.01
C PRO A 153 19.52 10.79 -11.96
N TYR A 154 18.61 11.73 -11.70
CA TYR A 154 18.42 12.88 -12.59
C TYR A 154 19.48 13.98 -12.36
N HIS A 155 19.65 14.44 -11.12
CA HIS A 155 20.51 15.59 -10.81
C HIS A 155 21.45 15.37 -9.61
N ALA A 156 21.59 14.12 -9.15
CA ALA A 156 22.44 13.72 -8.04
C ALA A 156 22.16 14.46 -6.72
N TRP A 157 20.88 14.79 -6.46
CA TRP A 157 20.46 15.09 -5.09
C TRP A 157 20.60 13.83 -4.25
N THR A 158 21.25 13.95 -3.10
CA THR A 158 21.59 12.82 -2.22
C THR A 158 20.82 12.94 -0.91
N TYR A 159 20.09 11.88 -0.57
CA TYR A 159 19.32 11.76 0.65
C TYR A 159 19.93 10.69 1.56
N GLY A 160 19.91 10.93 2.87
CA GLY A 160 20.26 9.95 3.89
C GLY A 160 19.21 8.85 3.99
N LEU A 161 19.52 7.81 4.77
CA LEU A 161 18.57 6.73 5.08
C LEU A 161 17.44 7.19 6.03
N ASP A 162 17.66 8.29 6.74
CA ASP A 162 16.68 9.01 7.55
C ASP A 162 15.78 9.95 6.70
N GLY A 163 16.00 10.01 5.39
CA GLY A 163 15.27 10.87 4.45
C GLY A 163 15.77 12.32 4.37
N GLY A 164 16.74 12.72 5.19
CA GLY A 164 17.31 14.06 5.15
C GLY A 164 18.03 14.35 3.82
N LEU A 165 17.85 15.53 3.25
CA LEU A 165 18.63 15.94 2.08
C LEU A 165 20.07 16.26 2.52
N LEU A 166 21.03 15.43 2.14
CA LEU A 166 22.45 15.59 2.48
C LEU A 166 23.16 16.53 1.51
N LYS A 167 22.79 16.46 0.22
CA LYS A 167 23.44 17.22 -0.85
C LYS A 167 22.45 17.58 -1.95
N ALA A 168 22.37 18.86 -2.26
CA ALA A 168 21.85 19.36 -3.52
C ALA A 168 23.01 19.90 -4.36
N THR A 169 23.01 19.60 -5.66
CA THR A 169 24.11 20.00 -6.56
C THR A 169 23.96 21.46 -7.00
N ARG A 170 25.10 22.17 -7.12
CA ARG A 170 25.19 23.53 -7.68
C ARG A 170 24.25 24.56 -7.03
N ILE A 171 24.08 24.50 -5.70
CA ILE A 171 23.20 25.43 -4.96
C ILE A 171 23.84 26.76 -4.54
N THR A 172 25.14 26.92 -4.77
CA THR A 172 25.88 28.15 -4.42
C THR A 172 25.23 29.38 -5.04
N GLY A 173 24.94 30.39 -4.22
CA GLY A 173 24.31 31.64 -4.66
C GLY A 173 22.78 31.60 -4.76
N MET A 174 22.13 30.44 -4.58
CA MET A 174 20.67 30.40 -4.46
C MET A 174 20.21 31.04 -3.16
N GLN A 175 19.30 32.00 -3.28
CA GLN A 175 18.64 32.63 -2.14
C GLN A 175 17.42 31.81 -1.71
N ASN A 176 17.10 31.81 -0.42
CA ASN A 176 15.91 31.17 0.15
C ASN A 176 15.81 29.64 -0.05
N PHE A 177 16.90 28.96 -0.37
CA PHE A 177 16.94 27.49 -0.40
C PHE A 177 17.48 26.95 0.92
N LYS A 178 16.63 26.31 1.73
CA LYS A 178 17.07 25.65 2.97
C LYS A 178 17.04 24.14 2.79
N VAL A 179 18.21 23.52 2.79
CA VAL A 179 18.40 22.07 2.55
C VAL A 179 17.48 21.21 3.45
N ASN A 180 17.31 21.60 4.72
CA ASN A 180 16.49 20.89 5.69
C ASN A 180 14.97 20.93 5.40
N GLU A 181 14.49 21.79 4.51
CA GLU A 181 13.07 21.84 4.09
C GLU A 181 12.78 20.88 2.91
N PHE A 182 13.80 20.26 2.34
CA PHE A 182 13.70 19.41 1.14
C PHE A 182 14.05 17.93 1.39
N GLY A 183 13.92 17.46 2.62
CA GLY A 183 13.97 16.02 2.94
C GLY A 183 12.85 15.23 2.25
N LEU A 184 12.99 13.91 2.16
CA LEU A 184 11.95 13.03 1.62
C LEU A 184 10.65 13.15 2.43
N ILE A 185 9.51 12.98 1.76
CA ILE A 185 8.22 12.98 2.46
C ILE A 185 8.05 11.60 3.13
N PRO A 186 7.94 11.54 4.47
CA PRO A 186 7.80 10.29 5.21
C PRO A 186 6.43 9.65 4.98
N LEU A 187 6.40 8.33 5.10
CA LEU A 187 5.22 7.48 5.19
C LEU A 187 5.25 6.74 6.54
N ASN A 188 4.08 6.47 7.11
CA ASN A 188 4.01 5.68 8.34
C ASN A 188 4.36 4.22 8.02
N VAL A 189 5.26 3.63 8.82
CA VAL A 189 5.71 2.25 8.68
C VAL A 189 5.69 1.56 10.04
N ALA A 190 5.42 0.26 10.04
CA ALA A 190 5.49 -0.58 11.23
C ALA A 190 5.82 -2.02 10.85
N THR A 191 6.14 -2.83 11.85
CA THR A 191 6.26 -4.27 11.71
C THR A 191 5.22 -5.00 12.57
N TRP A 192 4.70 -6.11 12.05
CA TRP A 192 3.88 -7.06 12.81
C TRP A 192 4.20 -8.47 12.35
N GLY A 193 4.70 -9.32 13.25
CA GLY A 193 5.23 -10.64 12.88
C GLY A 193 6.29 -10.52 11.77
N PRO A 194 6.18 -11.31 10.68
CA PRO A 194 7.12 -11.23 9.56
C PRO A 194 6.78 -10.12 8.55
N PHE A 195 5.75 -9.30 8.77
CA PHE A 195 5.29 -8.31 7.80
C PHE A 195 5.85 -6.91 8.07
N VAL A 196 6.09 -6.20 6.97
CA VAL A 196 6.27 -4.74 6.98
C VAL A 196 4.96 -4.11 6.50
N LEU A 197 4.42 -3.22 7.32
CA LEU A 197 3.15 -2.54 7.12
C LEU A 197 3.39 -1.06 6.77
N LEU A 198 2.59 -0.52 5.85
CA LEU A 198 2.65 0.87 5.41
C LEU A 198 1.27 1.51 5.56
N ASN A 199 1.21 2.75 6.05
CA ASN A 199 0.01 3.57 6.00
C ASN A 199 0.32 4.90 5.29
N VAL A 200 -0.35 5.14 4.17
CA VAL A 200 -0.08 6.28 3.28
C VAL A 200 -1.04 7.46 3.45
N GLY A 201 -2.22 7.25 4.05
CA GLY A 201 -3.24 8.29 4.21
C GLY A 201 -3.18 9.05 5.53
N LYS A 202 -2.50 8.50 6.55
CA LYS A 202 -2.25 9.20 7.81
C LYS A 202 -1.01 10.07 7.66
N GLU A 203 -1.11 11.37 7.95
CA GLU A 203 0.07 12.25 7.97
C GLU A 203 1.10 11.68 8.95
N SER A 204 2.32 11.45 8.46
CA SER A 204 3.43 11.00 9.30
C SER A 204 4.01 12.23 10.00
N SER A 205 3.74 12.37 11.30
CA SER A 205 4.30 13.46 12.11
C SER A 205 5.74 13.19 12.55
N THR A 206 6.20 11.95 12.41
CA THR A 206 7.56 11.52 12.75
C THR A 206 8.19 10.77 11.56
N HIS A 207 9.52 10.76 11.49
CA HIS A 207 10.27 9.92 10.56
C HIS A 207 10.51 8.52 11.16
N GLN A 208 9.65 8.02 12.06
CA GLN A 208 9.95 6.82 12.85
C GLN A 208 8.90 5.73 12.69
N GLU A 209 9.34 4.50 12.92
CA GLU A 209 8.47 3.31 13.01
C GLU A 209 7.40 3.52 14.08
N VAL A 210 6.15 3.18 13.72
CA VAL A 210 5.03 3.16 14.66
C VAL A 210 5.07 1.86 15.46
N ASP A 211 4.76 1.94 16.76
CA ASP A 211 4.71 0.79 17.66
C ASP A 211 3.80 -0.32 17.10
N GLY A 212 4.34 -1.53 16.97
CA GLY A 212 3.64 -2.69 16.43
C GLY A 212 2.36 -3.06 17.20
N ASN A 213 2.29 -2.79 18.51
CA ASN A 213 1.08 -3.04 19.32
C ASN A 213 -0.05 -2.09 18.93
N MET A 214 0.27 -0.84 18.59
CA MET A 214 -0.73 0.11 18.11
C MET A 214 -1.26 -0.34 16.74
N VAL A 215 -0.34 -0.68 15.83
CA VAL A 215 -0.68 -1.11 14.48
C VAL A 215 -1.50 -2.39 14.48
N GLU A 216 -1.22 -3.32 15.39
CA GLU A 216 -2.01 -4.54 15.54
C GLU A 216 -3.50 -4.25 15.73
N SER A 217 -3.83 -3.38 16.68
CA SER A 217 -5.23 -3.04 16.99
C SER A 217 -5.92 -2.32 15.82
N GLU A 218 -5.20 -1.41 15.13
CA GLU A 218 -5.73 -0.67 13.98
C GLU A 218 -5.87 -1.55 12.73
N TRP A 219 -4.97 -2.51 12.54
CA TRP A 219 -4.91 -3.34 11.34
C TRP A 219 -5.79 -4.59 11.44
N LEU A 220 -5.72 -5.31 12.56
CA LEU A 220 -6.42 -6.59 12.74
C LEU A 220 -7.79 -6.44 13.38
N GLY A 221 -8.08 -5.32 14.05
CA GLY A 221 -9.35 -5.10 14.74
C GLY A 221 -9.71 -6.26 15.67
N SER A 222 -10.94 -6.76 15.56
CA SER A 222 -11.42 -7.87 16.42
C SER A 222 -10.75 -9.22 16.14
N CYS A 223 -9.97 -9.34 15.07
CA CYS A 223 -9.25 -10.56 14.73
C CYS A 223 -7.90 -10.66 15.48
N SER A 224 -7.42 -9.60 16.14
CA SER A 224 -6.11 -9.53 16.81
C SER A 224 -5.85 -10.73 17.73
N ASP A 225 -6.76 -11.04 18.67
CA ASP A 225 -6.55 -12.12 19.65
C ASP A 225 -6.44 -13.49 18.99
N ALA A 226 -7.30 -13.77 18.00
CA ALA A 226 -7.29 -15.04 17.30
C ALA A 226 -5.98 -15.24 16.51
N LEU A 227 -5.42 -14.14 15.96
CA LEU A 227 -4.18 -14.14 15.19
C LEU A 227 -2.92 -14.07 16.03
N LYS A 228 -2.98 -13.55 17.25
CA LYS A 228 -1.89 -13.69 18.22
C LYS A 228 -1.65 -15.15 18.58
N THR A 229 -2.73 -15.89 18.80
CA THR A 229 -2.64 -17.28 19.27
C THR A 229 -2.30 -18.26 18.15
N ASN A 230 -2.79 -18.03 16.92
CA ASN A 230 -2.67 -19.02 15.83
C ASN A 230 -2.23 -18.43 14.48
N GLY A 231 -1.93 -17.13 14.41
CA GLY A 231 -1.80 -16.40 13.15
C GLY A 231 -0.48 -16.71 12.44
N VAL A 232 0.60 -16.02 12.80
CA VAL A 232 1.83 -16.07 12.00
C VAL A 232 3.06 -16.21 12.88
N ASP A 233 3.73 -17.36 12.75
CA ASP A 233 5.01 -17.61 13.39
C ASP A 233 6.04 -16.60 12.87
N SER A 234 6.63 -15.82 13.78
CA SER A 234 7.67 -14.85 13.47
C SER A 234 8.99 -15.52 13.05
N SER A 235 9.10 -16.84 13.20
CA SER A 235 10.21 -17.65 12.69
C SER A 235 10.12 -17.97 11.19
N LEU A 236 8.99 -17.64 10.53
CA LEU A 236 8.85 -17.84 9.09
C LEU A 236 9.92 -17.06 8.33
N SER A 237 10.61 -17.77 7.44
CA SER A 237 11.60 -17.19 6.51
C SER A 237 11.05 -17.08 5.11
N TYR A 238 11.57 -16.11 4.36
CA TYR A 238 11.20 -15.94 2.96
C TYR A 238 11.78 -17.06 2.11
N VAL A 239 10.90 -17.77 1.37
CA VAL A 239 11.31 -18.82 0.43
C VAL A 239 11.25 -18.32 -1.00
N CYS A 240 10.10 -17.80 -1.44
CA CYS A 240 9.92 -17.30 -2.79
C CYS A 240 8.75 -16.33 -2.88
N ARG A 241 8.80 -15.47 -3.91
CA ARG A 241 7.72 -14.58 -4.32
C ARG A 241 7.26 -14.95 -5.71
N ARG A 242 5.95 -14.99 -5.91
CA ARG A 242 5.33 -15.07 -7.24
C ARG A 242 4.49 -13.83 -7.45
N VAL A 243 4.62 -13.23 -8.62
CA VAL A 243 3.92 -12.01 -9.01
C VAL A 243 3.12 -12.30 -10.26
N TYR A 244 1.85 -11.92 -10.24
CA TYR A 244 0.91 -12.10 -11.33
C TYR A 244 0.22 -10.76 -11.58
N ASP A 245 0.22 -10.32 -12.83
CA ASP A 245 -0.67 -9.25 -13.28
C ASP A 245 -2.00 -9.90 -13.66
N ILE A 246 -3.06 -9.55 -12.91
CA ILE A 246 -4.39 -10.11 -13.10
C ILE A 246 -5.30 -8.98 -13.58
N GLU A 247 -5.84 -9.12 -14.80
CA GLU A 247 -6.74 -8.14 -15.42
C GLU A 247 -8.16 -8.24 -14.84
N CYS A 248 -8.30 -7.98 -13.54
CA CYS A 248 -9.59 -7.94 -12.85
C CYS A 248 -9.62 -6.83 -11.79
N ASN A 249 -10.83 -6.45 -11.39
CA ASN A 249 -10.99 -5.59 -10.21
C ASN A 249 -10.53 -6.36 -8.97
N TRP A 250 -9.80 -5.71 -8.05
CA TRP A 250 -9.24 -6.32 -6.85
C TRP A 250 -10.28 -7.08 -6.00
N LYS A 251 -11.52 -6.59 -5.97
CA LYS A 251 -12.63 -7.23 -5.26
C LYS A 251 -13.00 -8.59 -5.84
N VAL A 252 -12.90 -8.79 -7.16
CA VAL A 252 -13.17 -10.10 -7.78
C VAL A 252 -12.18 -11.15 -7.26
N PHE A 253 -10.92 -10.76 -7.04
CA PHE A 253 -9.93 -11.65 -6.45
C PHE A 253 -10.25 -11.98 -4.99
N CYS A 254 -10.69 -10.99 -4.22
CA CYS A 254 -11.14 -11.20 -2.84
C CYS A 254 -12.40 -12.08 -2.78
N ASP A 255 -13.40 -11.82 -3.61
CA ASP A 255 -14.65 -12.57 -3.68
C ASP A 255 -14.39 -14.05 -4.04
N ASN A 256 -13.49 -14.31 -4.99
CA ASN A 256 -13.08 -15.67 -5.33
C ASN A 256 -12.46 -16.41 -4.14
N TYR A 257 -11.68 -15.72 -3.32
CA TYR A 257 -11.06 -16.33 -2.14
C TYR A 257 -12.06 -16.53 -0.99
N LEU A 258 -13.01 -15.60 -0.82
CA LEU A 258 -13.97 -15.57 0.28
C LEU A 258 -15.27 -16.33 0.01
N ASP A 259 -15.35 -17.08 -1.10
CA ASP A 259 -16.55 -17.83 -1.48
C ASP A 259 -16.81 -19.11 -0.66
N GLY A 260 -16.07 -19.31 0.45
CA GLY A 260 -16.19 -20.49 1.31
C GLY A 260 -15.68 -21.78 0.66
N GLY A 261 -14.90 -21.69 -0.42
CA GLY A 261 -14.42 -22.84 -1.18
C GLY A 261 -15.47 -23.39 -2.17
N TYR A 262 -16.53 -22.65 -2.43
CA TYR A 262 -17.63 -23.06 -3.31
C TYR A 262 -17.14 -23.44 -4.73
N HIS A 263 -16.18 -22.71 -5.28
CA HIS A 263 -15.59 -23.03 -6.59
C HIS A 263 -14.59 -24.19 -6.58
N VAL A 264 -14.00 -24.54 -5.43
CA VAL A 264 -12.82 -25.42 -5.34
C VAL A 264 -13.05 -26.82 -5.92
N PRO A 265 -14.15 -27.54 -5.61
CA PRO A 265 -14.40 -28.87 -6.17
C PRO A 265 -14.49 -28.90 -7.70
N HIS A 266 -14.89 -27.77 -8.31
CA HIS A 266 -15.12 -27.66 -9.74
C HIS A 266 -13.89 -27.13 -10.49
N ALA A 267 -13.26 -26.08 -9.99
CA ALA A 267 -12.13 -25.41 -10.63
C ALA A 267 -10.77 -26.03 -10.27
N HIS A 268 -10.66 -26.68 -9.11
CA HIS A 268 -9.37 -27.11 -8.54
C HIS A 268 -9.40 -28.55 -8.02
N LYS A 269 -9.65 -29.52 -8.90
CA LYS A 269 -9.74 -30.96 -8.54
C LYS A 269 -8.59 -31.46 -7.66
N ALA A 270 -7.36 -31.06 -7.95
CA ALA A 270 -6.18 -31.45 -7.17
C ALA A 270 -6.21 -30.86 -5.75
N LEU A 271 -6.57 -29.58 -5.60
CA LEU A 271 -6.69 -28.93 -4.30
C LEU A 271 -7.83 -29.53 -3.48
N ALA A 272 -8.99 -29.75 -4.10
CA ALA A 272 -10.16 -30.32 -3.44
C ALA A 272 -9.87 -31.67 -2.79
N SER A 273 -9.01 -32.50 -3.41
CA SER A 273 -8.65 -33.81 -2.84
C SER A 273 -7.85 -33.74 -1.53
N GLY A 274 -7.21 -32.61 -1.25
CA GLY A 274 -6.41 -32.40 -0.04
C GLY A 274 -7.14 -31.63 1.07
N LEU A 275 -8.35 -31.10 0.81
CA LEU A 275 -9.08 -30.26 1.75
C LEU A 275 -10.31 -30.98 2.30
N LYS A 276 -10.54 -30.87 3.60
CA LYS A 276 -11.81 -31.24 4.24
C LYS A 276 -12.66 -29.99 4.40
N LEU A 277 -13.31 -29.53 3.33
CA LEU A 277 -14.05 -28.25 3.35
C LEU A 277 -15.12 -28.20 4.46
N ASP A 278 -15.75 -29.32 4.79
CA ASP A 278 -16.75 -29.42 5.85
C ASP A 278 -16.20 -29.14 7.27
N SER A 279 -14.87 -29.15 7.46
CA SER A 279 -14.24 -28.79 8.75
C SER A 279 -13.91 -27.30 8.86
N TYR A 280 -14.21 -26.50 7.85
CA TYR A 280 -13.93 -25.06 7.86
C TYR A 280 -15.09 -24.32 8.49
N SER A 281 -14.78 -23.29 9.27
CA SER A 281 -15.77 -22.35 9.79
C SER A 281 -15.38 -20.93 9.42
N THR A 282 -16.38 -20.08 9.21
CA THR A 282 -16.20 -18.67 8.91
C THR A 282 -16.61 -17.85 10.13
N ILE A 283 -15.73 -16.98 10.57
CA ILE A 283 -15.98 -16.03 11.67
C ILE A 283 -15.94 -14.63 11.07
N VAL A 284 -16.96 -13.83 11.36
CA VAL A 284 -17.00 -12.43 10.93
C VAL A 284 -16.21 -11.59 11.93
N CYS A 285 -15.13 -10.96 11.45
CA CYS A 285 -14.39 -9.96 12.21
C CYS A 285 -14.83 -8.54 11.85
N ILE A 286 -14.80 -7.64 12.83
CA ILE A 286 -15.18 -6.23 12.70
C ILE A 286 -13.89 -5.39 12.74
N SER A 287 -13.86 -4.34 11.92
CA SER A 287 -12.75 -3.37 11.83
C SER A 287 -11.39 -4.01 11.52
N CYS A 288 -11.41 -5.14 10.82
CA CYS A 288 -10.22 -5.84 10.38
C CYS A 288 -9.89 -5.38 8.94
N PHE A 289 -8.79 -4.65 8.78
CA PHE A 289 -8.26 -4.26 7.48
C PHE A 289 -7.21 -5.27 7.00
N LEU A 290 -7.53 -6.56 7.14
CA LEU A 290 -6.72 -7.65 6.61
C LEU A 290 -7.02 -7.84 5.11
N ILE A 291 -6.73 -6.82 4.30
CA ILE A 291 -6.59 -7.01 2.86
C ILE A 291 -5.14 -7.43 2.64
N ILE A 292 -4.80 -8.64 3.07
CA ILE A 292 -3.60 -9.28 2.55
C ILE A 292 -3.99 -9.63 1.10
N LEU A 293 -3.49 -8.87 0.13
CA LEU A 293 -3.60 -9.18 -1.31
C LEU A 293 -2.74 -10.42 -1.67
N GLY A 294 -2.88 -11.45 -0.86
CA GLY A 294 -1.95 -12.54 -0.63
C GLY A 294 -2.59 -13.58 0.26
N TYR A 295 -2.37 -14.85 -0.05
CA TYR A 295 -2.96 -16.04 0.57
C TYR A 295 -2.67 -16.19 2.07
N ILE A 296 -3.18 -15.31 2.92
CA ILE A 296 -3.28 -15.53 4.37
C ILE A 296 -4.61 -14.95 4.83
N CYS A 297 -5.68 -15.73 4.68
CA CYS A 297 -6.79 -15.65 5.61
C CYS A 297 -6.73 -16.91 6.48
N PHE A 298 -6.89 -16.71 7.78
CA PHE A 298 -6.77 -17.77 8.77
C PHE A 298 -8.06 -18.58 8.77
N SER A 299 -8.02 -19.75 8.15
CA SER A 299 -8.97 -20.81 8.49
C SER A 299 -8.51 -21.43 9.81
N PHE A 300 -9.21 -21.12 10.90
CA PHE A 300 -8.96 -21.76 12.18
C PHE A 300 -9.39 -23.23 12.10
N ILE A 301 -8.42 -24.13 11.99
CA ILE A 301 -8.63 -25.55 12.22
C ILE A 301 -8.62 -25.74 13.73
N THR A 302 -9.78 -25.64 14.37
CA THR A 302 -9.91 -26.22 15.72
C THR A 302 -10.13 -27.71 15.56
N SER A 303 -9.07 -28.52 15.70
CA SER A 303 -9.26 -29.95 15.93
C SER A 303 -9.79 -30.11 17.35
N SER A 304 -11.08 -30.40 17.48
CA SER A 304 -11.63 -30.95 18.72
C SER A 304 -11.05 -32.34 18.93
N THR A 305 -10.07 -32.44 19.83
CA THR A 305 -9.76 -33.65 20.60
C THR A 305 -9.72 -33.28 22.06
#